data_AF-U3PC51-F1
#
_entry.id   AF-U3PC51-F1
#
_cell.length_a   1.000
_cell.length_b   1.000
_cell.length_c   1.000
_cell.angle_alpha   90.00
_cell.angle_beta   90.00
_cell.angle_gamma   90.00
#
_symmetry.space_group_name_H-M   'P 1'
#
loop_
_entity.id
_entity.type
_entity.pdbx_description
1 polymer ?
#
loop_
_entity_poly.entity_id
_entity_poly.type
_entity_poly.pdbx_seq_one_letter_code
_entity_poly.pdbx_strand_id
1 'polypeptide(L)' 'MSISRTERQTVIVPGLDRPIDVENVMAEIEKSHQLAGHFPDVAALERARRVLTGEISEEVAMREIREAFREA' A
#
# COMPACT_ATOMS: atom_id res chain seq x y z
N MET A 1 -19.93 17.58 -15.78
CA MET A 1 -18.73 16.74 -15.65
C MET A 1 -18.97 15.83 -14.46
N SER A 2 -19.51 14.61 -14.68
CA SER A 2 -19.75 13.67 -13.59
C SER A 2 -18.41 13.10 -13.16
N ILE A 3 -17.97 13.46 -11.96
CA ILE A 3 -16.82 12.84 -11.33
C ILE A 3 -17.30 11.45 -10.91
N SER A 4 -16.88 10.42 -11.64
CA SER A 4 -17.09 9.04 -11.25
C SER A 4 -16.54 8.89 -9.83
N ARG A 5 -17.41 8.62 -8.86
CA ARG A 5 -17.01 8.34 -7.49
C ARG A 5 -16.26 7.00 -7.53
N THR A 6 -14.95 7.04 -7.75
CA THR A 6 -14.09 5.85 -7.58
C THR A 6 -14.40 5.33 -6.18
N GLU A 7 -14.94 4.12 -6.10
CA GLU A 7 -15.26 3.48 -4.83
C GLU A 7 -13.94 3.36 -4.05
N ARG A 8 -13.84 4.10 -2.95
CA ARG A 8 -12.67 4.03 -2.08
C ARG A 8 -12.71 2.71 -1.32
N GLN A 9 -11.62 1.94 -1.39
CA GLN A 9 -11.51 0.69 -0.67
C GLN A 9 -11.33 0.97 0.83
N THR A 10 -12.17 0.33 1.64
CA THR A 10 -12.06 0.43 3.11
C THR A 10 -11.77 -0.93 3.73
N VAL A 11 -10.84 -0.96 4.69
CA VAL A 11 -10.50 -2.16 5.47
C VAL A 11 -11.00 -1.99 6.91
N ILE A 12 -11.71 -2.98 7.43
CA ILE A 12 -12.17 -3.04 8.81
C ILE A 12 -11.17 -3.87 9.62
N VAL A 13 -10.50 -3.24 10.57
CA VAL A 13 -9.55 -3.91 11.46
C VAL A 13 -10.16 -3.99 12.86
N PRO A 14 -10.22 -5.17 13.49
CA PRO A 14 -10.66 -5.29 14.87
C PRO A 14 -9.81 -4.43 15.81
N GLY A 15 -10.46 -3.63 16.66
CA GLY A 15 -9.77 -2.76 17.62
C GLY A 15 -9.41 -1.36 17.13
N LEU A 16 -9.78 -0.98 15.89
CA LEU A 16 -9.76 0.41 15.44
C LEU A 16 -11.15 1.04 15.52
N ASP A 17 -11.21 2.31 15.94
CA ASP A 17 -12.46 3.07 16.07
C ASP A 17 -13.10 3.45 14.71
N ARG A 18 -12.33 3.37 13.63
CA ARG A 18 -12.80 3.68 12.27
C ARG A 18 -12.18 2.76 11.21
N PRO A 19 -12.90 2.53 10.09
CA PRO A 19 -12.33 1.88 8.91
C PRO A 19 -11.09 2.61 8.39
N ILE A 20 -10.16 1.84 7.85
CA ILE A 20 -9.00 2.39 7.13
C ILE A 20 -9.44 2.68 5.69
N ASP A 21 -9.28 3.93 5.24
CA ASP A 21 -9.40 4.32 3.84
C ASP A 21 -8.05 4.03 3.16
N VAL A 22 -8.03 3.01 2.30
CA VAL A 22 -6.80 2.47 1.70
C VAL A 22 -6.13 3.53 0.83
N GLU A 23 -6.90 4.28 0.05
CA GLU A 23 -6.37 5.30 -0.85
C GLU A 23 -5.70 6.45 -0.07
N ASN A 24 -6.31 6.91 1.03
CA ASN A 24 -5.69 7.94 1.86
C ASN A 24 -4.38 7.42 2.50
N VAL A 25 -4.37 6.20 3.03
CA VAL A 25 -3.15 5.63 3.64
C VAL A 25 -2.06 5.41 2.59
N MET A 26 -2.41 4.93 1.39
CA MET A 26 -1.44 4.79 0.30
C MET A 26 -0.85 6.14 -0.13
N ALA A 27 -1.68 7.19 -0.19
CA ALA A 27 -1.20 8.55 -0.46
C ALA A 27 -0.25 9.06 0.64
N GLU A 28 -0.55 8.77 1.92
CA GLU A 28 0.33 9.11 3.04
C GLU A 28 1.68 8.35 2.99
N ILE A 29 1.65 7.06 2.65
CA ILE A 29 2.86 6.23 2.48
C ILE A 29 3.73 6.82 1.36
N GLU A 30 3.16 7.02 0.17
CA GLU A 30 3.89 7.57 -0.97
C GLU A 30 4.47 8.95 -0.63
N LYS A 31 3.67 9.83 -0.01
CA LYS A 31 4.12 11.17 0.35
C LYS A 31 5.24 11.14 1.38
N SER A 32 5.17 10.25 2.36
CA SER A 32 6.21 10.08 3.38
C SER A 32 7.55 9.68 2.75
N HIS A 33 7.54 8.77 1.77
CA HIS A 33 8.74 8.43 1.01
C HIS A 33 9.30 9.62 0.24
N GLN A 34 8.45 10.38 -0.47
CA GLN A 34 8.88 11.58 -1.20
C GLN A 34 9.50 12.63 -0.28
N LEU A 35 8.93 12.85 0.91
CA LEU A 35 9.47 13.78 1.91
C LEU A 35 10.83 13.33 2.45
N ALA A 36 11.09 12.03 2.49
CA ALA A 36 12.39 11.45 2.82
C ALA A 36 13.38 11.41 1.63
N GLY A 37 12.99 11.91 0.46
CA GLY A 37 13.82 11.87 -0.76
C GLY A 37 13.86 10.50 -1.45
N HIS A 38 12.92 9.61 -1.13
CA HIS A 38 12.76 8.31 -1.76
C HIS A 38 11.62 8.32 -2.79
N PHE A 39 11.81 7.60 -3.89
CA PHE A 39 10.83 7.51 -4.98
C PHE A 39 10.54 6.03 -5.26
N PRO A 40 9.65 5.39 -4.47
CA PRO A 40 9.25 4.02 -4.72
C PRO A 40 8.59 3.90 -6.09
N ASP A 41 8.81 2.78 -6.77
CA ASP A 41 8.15 2.48 -8.02
C ASP A 41 6.73 1.92 -7.80
N VAL A 42 6.01 1.73 -8.90
CA VAL A 42 4.63 1.20 -8.87
C VAL A 42 4.58 -0.18 -8.22
N ALA A 43 5.58 -1.03 -8.43
CA ALA A 43 5.61 -2.38 -7.87
C ALA A 43 5.77 -2.36 -6.34
N ALA A 44 6.58 -1.45 -5.80
CA ALA A 44 6.73 -1.24 -4.37
C ALA A 44 5.42 -0.74 -3.73
N LEU A 45 4.74 0.22 -4.37
CA LEU A 45 3.46 0.74 -3.89
C LEU A 45 2.34 -0.31 -3.96
N GLU A 46 2.25 -1.08 -5.04
CA GLU A 46 1.29 -2.18 -5.17
C GLU A 46 1.52 -3.26 -4.10
N ARG A 47 2.78 -3.59 -3.80
CA ARG A 47 3.09 -4.53 -2.71
C ARG A 47 2.64 -3.99 -1.35
N ALA A 48 2.89 -2.72 -1.06
CA ALA A 48 2.43 -2.09 0.17
C ALA A 48 0.90 -2.09 0.29
N ARG A 49 0.18 -1.84 -0.80
CA ARG A 49 -1.28 -1.93 -0.86
C ARG A 49 -1.78 -3.34 -0.57
N ARG A 50 -1.18 -4.37 -1.16
CA ARG A 50 -1.54 -5.79 -0.92
C ARG A 50 -1.32 -6.20 0.54
N VAL A 51 -0.27 -5.67 1.19
CA VAL A 51 -0.06 -5.88 2.63
C VAL A 51 -1.14 -5.16 3.44
N LEU A 52 -1.39 -3.89 3.15
CA LEU A 52 -2.37 -3.06 3.86
C LEU A 52 -3.81 -3.62 3.80
N THR A 53 -4.17 -4.19 2.66
CA THR A 53 -5.48 -4.82 2.41
C THR A 53 -5.58 -6.25 2.94
N GLY A 54 -4.48 -6.82 3.42
CA GLY A 54 -4.42 -8.21 3.91
C GLY A 54 -4.42 -9.26 2.80
N GLU A 55 -4.26 -8.87 1.53
CA GLU A 55 -4.13 -9.80 0.41
C GLU A 55 -2.87 -10.68 0.52
N ILE A 56 -1.80 -10.11 1.09
CA ILE A 56 -0.58 -10.85 1.45
C ILE A 56 -0.11 -10.48 2.86
N SER A 57 0.62 -11.38 3.51
CA SER A 57 1.33 -11.05 4.74
C SER A 57 2.61 -10.25 4.46
N GLU A 58 3.09 -9.56 5.49
CA GLU A 58 4.40 -8.88 5.45
C GLU A 58 5.54 -9.86 5.11
N GLU A 59 5.49 -11.08 5.64
CA GLU A 59 6.49 -12.13 5.35
C GLU A 59 6.53 -12.49 3.87
N VAL A 60 5.37 -12.60 3.22
CA VAL A 60 5.27 -12.85 1.78
C VAL A 60 5.83 -11.68 1.00
N ALA A 61 5.47 -10.45 1.37
CA ALA A 61 6.00 -9.24 0.72
C ALA A 61 7.53 -9.15 0.82
N MET A 62 8.09 -9.48 1.98
CA MET A 62 9.54 -9.49 2.20
C MET A 62 10.24 -10.59 1.39
N ARG A 63 9.59 -11.74 1.21
CA ARG A 63 10.09 -12.81 0.34
C ARG A 63 10.15 -12.35 -1.12
N GLU A 64 9.10 -11.70 -1.64
CA GLU A 64 9.08 -11.14 -3.00
C GLU A 64 10.25 -10.15 -3.22
N ILE A 65 10.55 -9.29 -2.22
CA ILE A 65 11.68 -8.36 -2.29
C ILE A 65 13.00 -9.11 -2.38
N ARG A 66 13.21 -10.12 -1.52
CA ARG A 66 14.45 -10.92 -1.51
C ARG A 66 14.63 -11.73 -2.79
N GLU A 67 13.55 -12.14 -3.44
CA GLU A 67 13.59 -12.80 -4.75
C GLU A 67 14.03 -11.82 -5.83
N ALA A 68 13.43 -10.63 -5.90
CA ALA A 68 13.83 -9.60 -6.86
C ALA A 68 15.31 -9.21 -6.74
N PHE A 69 15.86 -9.15 -5.52
CA PHE A 69 17.29 -8.87 -5.30
C PHE A 69 18.23 -10.02 -5.69
N ARG A 70 17.74 -11.26 -5.79
CA ARG A 70 18.58 -12.41 -6.19
C ARG A 70 18.70 -12.55 -7.72
N GLU A 71 17.78 -11.94 -8.46
CA GLU A 71 17.74 -11.99 -9.93
C GLU A 71 18.40 -10.77 -10.60
N ALA A 72 18.88 -9.80 -9.81
CA ALA A 72 19.58 -8.59 -10.25
C ALA A 72 21.11 -8.73 -10.13
#